data_AF-A0A4R5K8S9-F1
#
_entry.id   AF-A0A4R5K8S9-F1
#
_cell.length_a   1.000
_cell.length_b   1.000
_cell.length_c   1.000
_cell.angle_alpha   90.00
_cell.angle_beta   90.00
_cell.angle_gamma   90.00
#
_symmetry.space_group_name_H-M   'P 1'
#
loop_
_entity.id
_entity.type
_entity.pdbx_description
1 polymer ?
#
loop_
_entity_poly.entity_id
_entity_poly.type
_entity_poly.pdbx_seq_one_letter_code
_entity_poly.pdbx_strand_id
1 'polypeptide(L)'
;MSPKGEAGELRQASAGIAVPASGAQGLLFTEDLPVLDEDAGYRGPTACKAAGITYRQLDYWARTGLVEPAVRGAAGSGSQRLYGFRDILVLKVVKRLLDTGVSLQQIRSAVEHLRERGVEDLAQITLMSDGASVYECTSADEVIDLVQGGQGVFGIAVGRVWREVEGSLAALPSEHAVEQSFPDDELSKRRSARRTG
;
A
#
# COMPACT_ATOMS: atom_id res chain seq x y z
N MET A 1 16.91 67.05 -15.01
CA MET A 1 15.88 66.70 -16.01
C MET A 1 16.43 65.58 -16.87
N SER A 2 15.67 64.51 -17.07
CA SER A 2 15.86 63.52 -18.15
C SER A 2 15.49 64.15 -19.52
N PRO A 3 15.70 63.50 -20.69
CA PRO A 3 15.01 62.27 -21.12
C PRO A 3 15.97 61.09 -21.46
N LYS A 4 15.52 59.82 -21.40
CA LYS A 4 15.12 58.97 -22.57
C LYS A 4 16.06 59.15 -23.79
N GLY A 5 16.70 58.15 -24.38
CA GLY A 5 16.20 56.83 -24.75
C GLY A 5 16.72 56.49 -26.16
N GLU A 6 16.50 55.31 -26.73
CA GLU A 6 15.99 54.05 -26.19
C GLU A 6 16.58 52.88 -27.08
N ALA A 7 16.26 51.63 -26.79
CA ALA A 7 16.78 50.36 -27.36
C ALA A 7 16.76 50.17 -28.90
N GLY A 8 17.58 49.24 -29.41
CA GLY A 8 17.58 48.78 -30.82
C GLY A 8 18.23 47.40 -30.99
N GLU A 9 17.41 46.36 -31.16
CA GLU A 9 17.82 44.94 -31.17
C GLU A 9 18.43 44.49 -32.50
N LEU A 10 19.51 43.69 -32.44
CA LEU A 10 20.00 42.93 -33.59
C LEU A 10 19.27 41.58 -33.66
N ARG A 11 18.38 41.49 -34.66
CA ARG A 11 17.69 40.25 -35.03
C ARG A 11 18.69 39.22 -35.56
N GLN A 12 18.55 37.96 -35.14
CA GLN A 12 19.02 36.83 -35.93
C GLN A 12 17.93 35.76 -36.00
N ALA A 13 17.50 35.45 -37.22
CA ALA A 13 16.46 34.47 -37.48
C ALA A 13 17.09 33.09 -37.71
N SER A 14 16.56 32.06 -37.04
CA SER A 14 16.71 30.66 -37.45
C SER A 14 15.32 30.05 -37.58
N ALA A 15 15.15 29.18 -38.58
CA ALA A 15 13.83 28.83 -39.10
C ALA A 15 13.02 27.94 -38.14
N GLY A 16 11.76 28.30 -37.92
CA GLY A 16 10.81 27.45 -37.21
C GLY A 16 10.47 26.21 -38.02
N ILE A 17 10.77 25.03 -37.48
CA ILE A 17 10.25 23.75 -37.99
C ILE A 17 8.79 23.66 -37.57
N ALA A 18 7.87 23.79 -38.55
CA ALA A 18 6.46 23.56 -38.32
C ALA A 18 6.20 22.07 -38.10
N VAL A 19 6.12 21.64 -36.84
CA VAL A 19 5.66 20.30 -36.49
C VAL A 19 4.14 20.24 -36.75
N PRO A 20 3.64 19.30 -37.56
CA PRO A 20 2.22 19.22 -37.85
C PRO A 20 1.44 18.79 -36.61
N ALA A 21 0.48 19.61 -36.19
CA ALA A 21 -0.53 19.20 -35.21
C ALA A 21 -1.44 18.14 -35.85
N SER A 22 -1.20 16.87 -35.54
CA SER A 22 -2.04 15.75 -35.99
C SER A 22 -2.12 14.69 -34.90
N GLY A 23 -3.34 14.22 -34.64
CA GLY A 23 -3.60 13.12 -33.73
C GLY A 23 -3.57 13.50 -32.24
N ALA A 24 -4.68 14.04 -31.75
CA ALA A 24 -5.07 13.85 -30.35
C ALA A 24 -5.46 12.38 -30.12
N GLN A 25 -4.47 11.48 -30.24
CA GLN A 25 -4.60 10.10 -29.80
C GLN A 25 -4.38 10.15 -28.29
N GLY A 26 -5.49 10.19 -27.55
CA GLY A 26 -5.51 10.60 -26.16
C GLY A 26 -4.56 9.80 -25.26
N LEU A 27 -4.15 10.44 -24.18
CA LEU A 27 -3.53 9.81 -23.01
C LEU A 27 -4.49 8.74 -22.47
N LEU A 28 -4.40 7.52 -23.00
CA LEU A 28 -5.10 6.32 -22.54
C LEU A 28 -4.48 5.71 -21.26
N PHE A 29 -3.60 6.48 -20.63
CA PHE A 29 -2.97 6.24 -19.35
C PHE A 29 -3.01 7.54 -18.55
N THR A 30 -4.20 8.07 -18.31
CA THR A 30 -4.43 8.78 -17.05
C THR A 30 -4.13 7.80 -15.91
N GLU A 31 -3.48 8.28 -14.86
CA GLU A 31 -3.14 7.48 -13.68
C GLU A 31 -4.37 7.24 -12.79
N ASP A 32 -5.44 6.74 -13.41
CA ASP A 32 -6.61 6.21 -12.71
C ASP A 32 -6.19 4.91 -12.02
N LEU A 33 -5.65 5.04 -10.80
CA LEU A 33 -5.58 3.94 -9.85
C LEU A 33 -6.97 3.29 -9.82
N PRO A 34 -7.09 1.97 -10.02
CA PRO A 34 -8.40 1.33 -10.03
C PRO A 34 -9.06 1.60 -8.68
N VAL A 35 -10.33 2.01 -8.72
CA VAL A 35 -11.16 2.16 -7.52
C VAL A 35 -11.07 0.83 -6.77
N LEU A 36 -10.39 0.86 -5.62
CA LEU A 36 -10.28 -0.33 -4.80
C LEU A 36 -11.67 -0.65 -4.27
N ASP A 37 -12.08 -1.89 -4.48
CA ASP A 37 -13.18 -2.46 -3.73
C ASP A 37 -12.72 -2.66 -2.28
N GLU A 38 -13.09 -1.72 -1.41
CA GLU A 38 -12.76 -1.77 0.02
C GLU A 38 -13.45 -2.95 0.73
N ASP A 39 -14.54 -3.48 0.17
CA ASP A 39 -15.26 -4.66 0.65
C ASP A 39 -14.65 -5.98 0.13
N ALA A 40 -13.64 -5.93 -0.77
CA ALA A 40 -12.95 -7.11 -1.30
C ALA A 40 -11.97 -7.71 -0.27
N GLY A 41 -12.40 -8.83 0.31
CA GLY A 41 -11.64 -9.62 1.26
C GLY A 41 -10.86 -10.77 0.62
N TYR A 42 -9.63 -10.98 1.06
CA TYR A 42 -8.77 -12.06 0.60
C TYR A 42 -8.44 -13.03 1.73
N ARG A 43 -8.61 -14.32 1.46
CA ARG A 43 -8.31 -15.40 2.41
C ARG A 43 -6.81 -15.45 2.73
N GLY A 44 -6.46 -15.96 3.90
CA GLY A 44 -5.08 -16.14 4.35
C GLY A 44 -4.10 -16.74 3.30
N PRO A 45 -4.44 -17.83 2.57
CA PRO A 45 -3.58 -18.36 1.50
C PRO A 45 -3.35 -17.38 0.34
N THR A 46 -4.37 -16.63 -0.05
CA THR A 46 -4.28 -15.59 -1.10
C THR A 46 -3.40 -14.43 -0.63
N ALA A 47 -3.63 -13.94 0.59
CA ALA A 47 -2.81 -12.90 1.23
C ALA A 47 -1.34 -13.32 1.35
N CYS A 48 -1.07 -14.54 1.82
CA CYS A 48 0.27 -15.12 1.88
C CYS A 48 0.96 -15.14 0.50
N LYS A 49 0.25 -15.56 -0.56
CA LYS A 49 0.78 -15.62 -1.93
C LYS A 49 1.11 -14.22 -2.47
N ALA A 50 0.21 -13.25 -2.32
CA ALA A 50 0.38 -11.89 -2.85
C ALA A 50 1.46 -11.08 -2.10
N ALA A 51 1.53 -11.21 -0.76
CA ALA A 51 2.59 -10.60 0.04
C ALA A 51 3.92 -11.39 0.00
N GLY A 52 3.89 -12.64 -0.47
CA GLY A 52 5.06 -13.53 -0.54
C GLY A 52 5.56 -13.99 0.84
N ILE A 53 4.65 -14.18 1.80
CA ILE A 53 4.94 -14.58 3.19
C ILE A 53 4.40 -15.98 3.51
N THR A 54 4.92 -16.59 4.57
CA THR A 54 4.39 -17.86 5.08
C THR A 54 3.11 -17.66 5.92
N TYR A 55 2.28 -18.69 6.01
CA TYR A 55 1.10 -18.68 6.88
C TYR A 55 1.44 -18.45 8.36
N ARG A 56 2.63 -18.89 8.81
CA ARG A 56 3.11 -18.65 10.18
C ARG A 56 3.44 -17.18 10.43
N GLN A 57 4.05 -16.49 9.47
CA GLN A 57 4.27 -15.04 9.55
C GLN A 57 2.93 -14.30 9.62
N LEU A 58 1.99 -14.65 8.74
CA LEU A 58 0.65 -14.04 8.74
C LEU A 58 -0.07 -14.22 10.08
N ASP A 59 -0.14 -15.43 10.63
CA ASP A 59 -0.81 -15.67 11.92
C ASP A 59 -0.06 -14.99 13.09
N TYR A 60 1.27 -15.02 13.10
CA TYR A 60 2.04 -14.35 14.15
C TYR A 60 1.84 -12.83 14.14
N TRP A 61 1.84 -12.20 12.97
CA TRP A 61 1.63 -10.75 12.83
C TRP A 61 0.18 -10.33 13.14
N ALA A 62 -0.80 -11.14 12.77
CA ALA A 62 -2.20 -10.93 13.18
C ALA A 62 -2.38 -11.09 14.70
N ARG A 63 -1.78 -12.13 15.31
CA ARG A 63 -1.88 -12.37 16.76
C ARG A 63 -1.07 -11.39 17.62
N THR A 64 -0.16 -10.62 17.02
CA THR A 64 0.64 -9.57 17.69
C THR A 64 0.25 -8.15 17.26
N GLY A 65 -0.89 -8.00 16.58
CA GLY A 65 -1.45 -6.73 16.12
C GLY A 65 -0.64 -5.98 15.05
N LEU A 66 0.45 -6.57 14.54
CA LEU A 66 1.31 -5.93 13.54
C LEU A 66 0.59 -5.75 12.20
N VAL A 67 -0.20 -6.75 11.78
CA VAL A 67 -1.19 -6.60 10.68
C VAL A 67 -2.40 -7.48 10.98
N GLU A 68 -3.54 -6.86 11.24
CA GLU A 68 -4.81 -7.52 11.48
C GLU A 68 -5.69 -7.50 10.21
N PRO A 69 -6.60 -8.46 10.01
CA PRO A 69 -7.53 -8.46 8.88
C PRO A 69 -8.60 -7.36 9.04
N ALA A 70 -8.55 -6.32 8.20
CA ALA A 70 -9.48 -5.20 8.26
C ALA A 70 -10.89 -5.55 7.76
N VAL A 71 -11.00 -6.41 6.74
CA VAL A 71 -12.30 -6.73 6.10
C VAL A 71 -13.12 -7.72 6.94
N ARG A 72 -12.48 -8.73 7.54
CA ARG A 72 -13.17 -9.66 8.45
C ARG A 72 -12.22 -10.29 9.47
N GLY A 73 -12.48 -10.04 10.75
CA GLY A 73 -11.82 -10.73 11.87
C GLY A 73 -12.21 -12.21 12.00
N ALA A 74 -11.59 -12.91 12.94
CA ALA A 74 -12.02 -14.25 13.35
C ALA A 74 -13.00 -14.14 14.53
N ALA A 75 -14.26 -14.51 14.30
CA ALA A 75 -15.33 -14.58 15.30
C ALA A 75 -15.80 -16.03 15.47
N GLY A 76 -15.19 -16.76 16.41
CA GLY A 76 -15.58 -18.13 16.74
C GLY A 76 -15.15 -19.20 15.71
N SER A 77 -15.56 -20.45 15.97
CA SER A 77 -15.21 -21.61 15.15
C SER A 77 -15.84 -21.55 13.76
N GLY A 78 -15.05 -21.74 12.71
CA GLY A 78 -15.51 -21.71 11.31
C GLY A 78 -15.47 -20.34 10.64
N SER A 79 -15.35 -19.25 11.40
CA SER A 79 -15.10 -17.92 10.85
C SER A 79 -13.74 -17.83 10.15
N GLN A 80 -13.66 -17.02 9.10
CA GLN A 80 -12.48 -16.95 8.23
C GLN A 80 -12.02 -15.51 8.14
N ARG A 81 -10.72 -15.29 8.43
CA ARG A 81 -10.09 -13.98 8.32
C ARG A 81 -10.04 -13.56 6.84
N LEU A 82 -10.57 -12.39 6.54
CA LEU A 82 -10.45 -11.75 5.23
C LEU A 82 -9.60 -10.49 5.38
N TYR A 83 -8.50 -10.45 4.64
CA TYR A 83 -7.57 -9.33 4.58
C TYR A 83 -7.92 -8.44 3.39
N GLY A 84 -7.99 -7.13 3.58
CA GLY A 84 -8.20 -6.19 2.48
C GLY A 84 -6.94 -6.02 1.62
N PHE A 85 -7.06 -5.31 0.49
CA PHE A 85 -5.90 -4.93 -0.33
C PHE A 85 -4.81 -4.25 0.51
N ARG A 86 -5.23 -3.30 1.36
CA ARG A 86 -4.35 -2.50 2.22
C ARG A 86 -3.56 -3.35 3.22
N ASP A 87 -4.21 -4.36 3.81
CA ASP A 87 -3.53 -5.30 4.71
C ASP A 87 -2.42 -6.04 3.96
N ILE A 88 -2.68 -6.49 2.73
CA ILE A 88 -1.72 -7.23 1.90
C ILE A 88 -0.54 -6.35 1.46
N LEU A 89 -0.81 -5.08 1.15
CA LEU A 89 0.25 -4.08 0.93
C LEU A 89 1.16 -3.94 2.15
N VAL A 90 0.57 -3.72 3.34
CA VAL A 90 1.33 -3.61 4.60
C VAL A 90 2.10 -4.89 4.90
N LEU A 91 1.49 -6.08 4.75
CA LEU A 91 2.17 -7.38 4.90
C LEU A 91 3.42 -7.49 4.01
N LYS A 92 3.33 -7.00 2.77
CA LYS A 92 4.45 -7.06 1.80
C LYS A 92 5.53 -6.02 2.10
N VAL A 93 5.17 -4.84 2.61
CA VAL A 93 6.12 -3.83 3.10
C VAL A 93 6.85 -4.32 4.35
N VAL A 94 6.12 -4.84 5.35
CA VAL A 94 6.67 -5.48 6.57
C VAL A 94 7.67 -6.57 6.20
N LYS A 95 7.31 -7.45 5.24
CA LYS A 95 8.23 -8.47 4.74
C LYS A 95 9.52 -7.84 4.19
N ARG A 96 9.43 -6.86 3.28
CA ARG A 96 10.61 -6.25 2.65
C ARG A 96 11.55 -5.60 3.67
N LEU A 97 11.01 -4.93 4.70
CA LEU A 97 11.81 -4.34 5.78
C LEU A 97 12.52 -5.43 6.63
N LEU A 98 11.83 -6.53 6.94
CA LEU A 98 12.43 -7.68 7.65
C LEU A 98 13.51 -8.39 6.81
N ASP A 99 13.28 -8.56 5.51
CA ASP A 99 14.23 -9.18 4.57
C ASP A 99 15.54 -8.37 4.46
N THR A 100 15.51 -7.06 4.72
CA THR A 100 16.69 -6.19 4.82
C THR A 100 17.28 -6.05 6.23
N GLY A 101 16.75 -6.80 7.21
CA GLY A 101 17.29 -6.83 8.58
C GLY A 101 16.79 -5.73 9.52
N VAL A 102 15.79 -4.94 9.12
CA VAL A 102 15.14 -3.96 10.01
C VAL A 102 14.39 -4.72 11.11
N SER A 103 14.50 -4.29 12.37
CA SER A 103 13.87 -4.96 13.49
C SER A 103 12.35 -4.76 13.50
N LEU A 104 11.62 -5.77 14.01
CA LEU A 104 10.17 -5.74 14.10
C LEU A 104 9.65 -4.57 14.99
N GLN A 105 10.48 -4.04 15.89
CA GLN A 105 10.16 -2.86 16.70
C GLN A 105 10.13 -1.58 15.86
N GLN A 106 11.16 -1.32 15.04
CA GLN A 106 11.19 -0.15 14.14
C GLN A 106 10.07 -0.22 13.08
N ILE A 107 9.82 -1.44 12.57
CA ILE A 107 8.77 -1.67 11.57
C ILE A 107 7.37 -1.34 12.12
N ARG A 108 7.09 -1.62 13.40
CA ARG A 108 5.79 -1.33 14.00
C ARG A 108 5.41 0.14 13.87
N SER A 109 6.33 1.05 14.23
CA SER A 109 6.12 2.49 14.10
C SER A 109 5.89 2.89 12.64
N ALA A 110 6.70 2.39 11.69
CA ALA A 110 6.49 2.68 10.26
C ALA A 110 5.12 2.21 9.75
N VAL A 111 4.65 1.03 10.20
CA VAL A 111 3.34 0.48 9.85
C VAL A 111 2.19 1.33 10.41
N GLU A 112 2.33 1.88 11.62
CA GLU A 112 1.33 2.77 12.22
C GLU A 112 1.16 4.05 11.37
N HIS A 113 2.26 4.69 10.94
CA HIS A 113 2.19 5.87 10.05
C HIS A 113 1.56 5.55 8.68
N LEU A 114 1.91 4.41 8.06
CA LEU A 114 1.24 3.95 6.83
C LEU A 114 -0.25 3.71 7.02
N ARG A 115 -0.68 3.30 8.23
CA ARG A 115 -2.08 3.00 8.55
C ARG A 115 -2.93 4.25 8.75
N GLU A 116 -2.35 5.40 9.07
CA GLU A 116 -3.08 6.66 9.26
C GLU A 116 -3.36 7.41 7.96
N ARG A 117 -2.65 7.10 6.86
CA ARG A 117 -2.75 7.81 5.57
C ARG A 117 -3.81 7.26 4.61
N GLY A 118 -4.30 8.13 3.74
CA GLY A 118 -5.22 7.76 2.66
C GLY A 118 -4.59 6.77 1.68
N VAL A 119 -5.44 6.02 0.98
CA VAL A 119 -5.01 5.03 -0.03
C VAL A 119 -4.21 5.68 -1.16
N GLU A 120 -4.64 6.86 -1.60
CA GLU A 120 -4.04 7.62 -2.71
C GLU A 120 -2.62 8.11 -2.37
N ASP A 121 -2.41 8.55 -1.12
CA ASP A 121 -1.11 9.03 -0.63
C ASP A 121 -0.02 7.93 -0.65
N LEU A 122 -0.41 6.67 -0.43
CA LEU A 122 0.51 5.53 -0.38
C LEU A 122 1.26 5.30 -1.71
N ALA A 123 0.76 5.81 -2.82
CA ALA A 123 1.41 5.68 -4.13
C ALA A 123 2.70 6.52 -4.23
N GLN A 124 2.77 7.66 -3.54
CA GLN A 124 3.90 8.60 -3.63
C GLN A 124 4.98 8.37 -2.55
N ILE A 125 4.69 7.54 -1.55
CA ILE A 125 5.58 7.31 -0.41
C ILE A 125 6.74 6.39 -0.79
N THR A 126 7.95 6.78 -0.35
CA THR A 126 9.13 5.91 -0.29
C THR A 126 9.57 5.76 1.16
N LEU A 127 9.54 4.53 1.68
CA LEU A 127 10.08 4.23 3.01
C LEU A 127 11.58 4.02 2.90
N MET A 128 12.35 4.75 3.69
CA MET A 128 13.81 4.69 3.72
C MET A 128 14.27 4.12 5.06
N SER A 129 15.28 3.24 5.07
CA SER A 129 15.84 2.71 6.32
C SER A 129 17.36 2.58 6.25
N ASP A 130 18.03 2.96 7.32
CA ASP A 130 19.45 2.74 7.62
C ASP A 130 19.68 1.47 8.49
N GLY A 131 18.61 0.71 8.78
CA GLY A 131 18.59 -0.41 9.72
C GLY A 131 18.44 -0.01 11.20
N ALA A 132 18.64 1.27 11.55
CA ALA A 132 18.47 1.82 12.90
C ALA A 132 17.11 2.53 13.07
N SER A 133 16.54 3.06 12.00
CA SER A 133 15.24 3.73 11.92
C SER A 133 14.56 3.46 10.57
N VAL A 134 13.29 3.82 10.48
CA VAL A 134 12.54 3.85 9.21
C VAL A 134 11.91 5.24 9.08
N TYR A 135 12.17 5.87 7.95
CA TYR A 135 11.73 7.20 7.59
C TYR A 135 10.72 7.11 6.45
N GLU A 136 9.76 8.01 6.45
CA GLU A 136 8.84 8.19 5.32
C GLU A 136 9.31 9.40 4.52
N CYS A 137 9.60 9.19 3.23
CA CYS A 137 9.95 10.26 2.30
C CYS A 137 8.87 10.39 1.22
N THR A 138 8.43 11.62 1.00
CA THR A 138 7.44 12.01 -0.02
C THR A 138 8.06 12.84 -1.15
N SER A 139 9.31 13.31 -0.98
CA SER A 139 10.06 14.04 -2.00
C SER A 139 11.46 13.46 -2.23
N ALA A 140 12.07 13.83 -3.36
CA ALA A 140 13.45 13.44 -3.67
C ALA A 140 14.47 14.13 -2.76
N ASP A 141 14.18 15.34 -2.29
CA ASP A 141 15.09 16.12 -1.45
C ASP A 141 15.22 15.48 -0.04
N GLU A 142 14.11 15.03 0.55
CA GLU A 142 14.12 14.25 1.80
C GLU A 142 14.96 12.97 1.70
N VAL A 143 14.92 12.28 0.55
CA VAL A 143 15.75 11.11 0.28
C VAL A 143 17.24 11.49 0.18
N ILE A 144 17.54 12.61 -0.48
CA ILE A 144 18.91 13.12 -0.64
C ILE A 144 19.49 13.52 0.72
N ASP A 145 18.76 14.27 1.55
CA ASP A 145 19.18 14.68 2.89
C ASP A 145 19.49 13.49 3.80
N LEU A 146 18.71 12.41 3.72
CA LEU A 146 18.97 11.19 4.47
C LEU A 146 20.25 10.46 4.00
N VAL A 147 20.63 10.56 2.73
CA VAL A 147 21.86 9.95 2.18
C VAL A 147 23.11 10.81 2.46
N GLN A 148 22.97 12.13 2.57
CA GLN A 148 24.11 13.06 2.75
C GLN A 148 25.01 12.74 3.96
N GLY A 149 24.47 12.09 5.01
CA GLY A 149 25.24 11.64 6.17
C GLY A 149 26.28 10.55 5.88
N GLY A 150 26.31 9.97 4.66
CA GLY A 150 27.25 8.93 4.27
C GLY A 150 26.88 7.52 4.77
N GLN A 151 25.73 7.37 5.42
CA GLN A 151 25.16 6.06 5.77
C GLN A 151 24.59 5.34 4.54
N GLY A 152 24.71 4.01 4.52
CA GLY A 152 24.00 3.17 3.56
C GLY A 152 22.53 3.07 3.93
N VAL A 153 21.64 3.40 3.00
CA VAL A 153 20.19 3.33 3.19
C VAL A 153 19.52 2.46 2.12
N PHE A 154 18.42 1.81 2.50
CA PHE A 154 17.57 1.02 1.64
C PHE A 154 16.20 1.67 1.49
N GLY A 155 15.73 1.79 0.24
CA GLY A 155 14.45 2.42 -0.10
C GLY A 155 13.40 1.44 -0.63
N ILE A 156 12.17 1.53 -0.11
CA ILE A 156 10.98 0.84 -0.59
C ILE A 156 9.98 1.89 -1.10
N ALA A 157 9.94 2.09 -2.41
CA ALA A 157 8.87 2.85 -3.05
C ALA A 157 7.53 2.09 -2.89
N VAL A 158 6.63 2.59 -2.04
CA VAL A 158 5.37 1.93 -1.68
C VAL A 158 4.44 1.83 -2.89
N GLY A 159 4.37 2.86 -3.73
CA GLY A 159 3.66 2.81 -5.02
C GLY A 159 4.17 1.77 -6.02
N ARG A 160 5.40 1.26 -5.87
CA ARG A 160 5.85 0.08 -6.64
C ARG A 160 5.34 -1.21 -6.01
N VAL A 161 5.37 -1.33 -4.68
CA VAL A 161 4.81 -2.49 -3.96
C VAL A 161 3.31 -2.61 -4.23
N TRP A 162 2.60 -1.48 -4.29
CA TRP A 162 1.19 -1.36 -4.69
C TRP A 162 0.89 -2.12 -5.97
N ARG A 163 1.49 -1.68 -7.09
CA ARG A 163 1.28 -2.26 -8.43
C ARG A 163 1.64 -3.74 -8.50
N GLU A 164 2.61 -4.19 -7.71
CA GLU A 164 2.91 -5.62 -7.60
C GLU A 164 1.86 -6.41 -6.82
N VAL A 165 1.24 -5.83 -5.78
CA VAL A 165 0.14 -6.47 -5.02
C VAL A 165 -1.11 -6.53 -5.90
N GLU A 166 -1.45 -5.42 -6.54
CA GLU A 166 -2.54 -5.31 -7.53
C GLU A 166 -2.42 -6.35 -8.63
N GLY A 167 -1.29 -6.40 -9.35
CA GLY A 167 -1.05 -7.41 -10.39
C GLY A 167 -1.01 -8.85 -9.85
N SER A 168 -0.68 -9.05 -8.57
CA SER A 168 -0.76 -10.38 -7.93
C SER A 168 -2.20 -10.77 -7.62
N LEU A 169 -3.04 -9.83 -7.15
CA LEU A 169 -4.42 -10.08 -6.74
C LEU A 169 -5.40 -10.16 -7.91
N ALA A 170 -5.15 -9.42 -9.01
CA ALA A 170 -5.94 -9.48 -10.24
C ALA A 170 -6.04 -10.90 -10.86
N ALA A 171 -5.11 -11.80 -10.51
CA ALA A 171 -5.09 -13.20 -10.95
C ALA A 171 -5.52 -14.21 -9.86
N LEU A 172 -6.09 -13.75 -8.73
CA LEU A 172 -6.42 -14.59 -7.57
C LEU A 172 -7.88 -14.41 -7.10
N PRO A 173 -8.48 -15.42 -6.46
CA PRO A 173 -9.84 -15.31 -5.94
C PRO A 173 -9.95 -14.29 -4.79
N SER A 174 -10.91 -13.37 -4.91
CA SER A 174 -11.41 -12.48 -3.86
C SER A 174 -12.78 -12.95 -3.34
N GLU A 175 -13.16 -12.47 -2.15
CA GLU A 175 -14.48 -12.66 -1.55
C GLU A 175 -14.99 -11.34 -1.00
N HIS A 176 -16.14 -10.87 -1.51
CA HIS A 176 -16.79 -9.68 -0.97
C HIS A 176 -17.29 -9.95 0.46
N ALA A 177 -17.22 -8.93 1.32
CA ALA A 177 -17.57 -9.00 2.72
C ALA A 177 -19.08 -9.13 3.03
N VAL A 178 -19.86 -9.84 2.20
CA VAL A 178 -21.29 -10.05 2.43
C VAL A 178 -21.52 -10.61 3.83
N GLU A 179 -22.30 -9.89 4.64
CA GLU A 179 -22.74 -10.37 5.96
C GLU A 179 -23.62 -11.60 5.78
N GLN A 180 -23.01 -12.78 5.88
CA GLN A 180 -23.78 -14.00 6.08
C GLN A 180 -24.34 -13.94 7.50
N SER A 181 -25.58 -13.44 7.61
CA SER A 181 -26.42 -13.64 8.78
C SER A 181 -26.62 -15.13 8.97
N PHE A 182 -25.74 -15.74 9.78
CA PHE A 182 -25.86 -17.15 10.16
C PHE A 182 -27.15 -17.30 10.96
N PRO A 183 -28.09 -18.16 10.53
CA PRO A 183 -29.25 -18.49 11.35
C PRO A 183 -28.75 -19.01 12.70
N ASP A 184 -29.21 -18.34 13.75
CA ASP A 184 -28.83 -18.50 15.15
C ASP A 184 -28.67 -19.99 15.53
N ASP A 185 -27.52 -20.38 16.11
CA ASP A 185 -27.14 -21.80 16.28
C ASP A 185 -28.10 -22.56 17.22
N GLU A 186 -29.11 -23.16 16.61
CA GLU A 186 -30.12 -23.98 17.29
C GLU A 186 -29.51 -25.15 18.05
N LEU A 187 -28.37 -25.71 17.62
CA LEU A 187 -27.73 -26.82 18.33
C LEU A 187 -27.11 -26.35 19.64
N SER A 188 -26.52 -25.15 19.69
CA SER A 188 -26.05 -24.56 20.94
C SER A 188 -27.21 -24.21 21.89
N LYS A 189 -28.31 -23.64 21.38
CA LYS A 189 -29.52 -23.38 22.19
C LYS A 189 -30.19 -24.65 22.73
N ARG A 190 -30.25 -25.73 21.94
CA ARG A 190 -30.78 -27.03 22.39
C ARG A 190 -29.85 -27.73 23.41
N ARG A 191 -28.54 -27.45 23.40
CA ARG A 191 -27.58 -28.00 24.36
C ARG A 191 -27.64 -27.31 25.73
N SER A 192 -27.82 -25.99 25.78
CA SER A 192 -28.02 -25.29 27.07
C SER A 192 -29.33 -25.71 27.74
N ALA A 193 -30.43 -25.80 26.97
CA ALA A 193 -31.74 -26.22 27.47
C ALA A 193 -31.78 -27.66 28.05
N ARG A 194 -30.80 -28.52 27.72
CA ARG A 194 -30.68 -29.89 28.26
C ARG A 194 -29.75 -30.03 29.47
N ARG A 195 -29.08 -28.95 29.92
CA ARG A 195 -28.15 -28.99 31.08
C ARG A 195 -28.75 -28.42 32.38
N THR A 196 -30.02 -28.05 32.36
CA THR A 196 -30.79 -27.49 33.50
C THR A 196 -31.94 -28.41 33.95
N GLY A 197 -31.77 -29.73 33.78
CA GLY A 197 -32.66 -30.77 34.30
C GLY A 197 -31.88 -31.77 35.14
#